data_AF-A0A932UX37-F1
#
_entry.id   AF-A0A932UX37-F1
#
_cell.length_a   1.000
_cell.length_b   1.000
_cell.length_c   1.000
_cell.angle_alpha   90.00
_cell.angle_beta   90.00
_cell.angle_gamma   90.00
#
_symmetry.space_group_name_H-M   'P 1'
#
loop_
_entity.id
_entity.type
_entity.pdbx_description
1 polymer ?
#
loop_
_entity_poly.entity_id
_entity_poly.type
_entity_poly.pdbx_seq_one_letter_code
_entity_poly.pdbx_strand_id
1 'polypeptide(L)'
;MEKRERRPRHTRGNPRNPRNSHDGKSGRDRAERDFQREIEMRLQYFVESEEKELEFEPMNSFKRRHVHNIAKTFNMESYSRGDEPARYVAVVKTAETEVPKTRKPRKWDFGTQSFPIHPGQGGVHLALKLDGSIEMFREEDKDYVLDHAMVTAHEIRIRNGKILQPGEEGF
;
A
#
# COMPACT_ATOMS: atom_id res chain seq x y z
N MET A 1 -5.17 -76.27 -14.71
CA MET A 1 -4.81 -75.12 -15.57
C MET A 1 -6.09 -74.37 -15.89
N GLU A 2 -6.14 -73.05 -15.70
CA GLU A 2 -7.38 -72.28 -15.88
C GLU A 2 -7.08 -70.96 -16.61
N LYS A 3 -8.01 -70.53 -17.48
CA LYS A 3 -7.74 -69.47 -18.47
C LYS A 3 -8.03 -68.08 -17.88
N ARG A 4 -7.08 -67.16 -18.06
CA ARG A 4 -7.22 -65.74 -17.68
C ARG A 4 -8.23 -65.02 -18.58
N GLU A 5 -9.38 -64.64 -18.04
CA GLU A 5 -10.16 -63.54 -18.64
C GLU A 5 -9.45 -62.20 -18.42
N ARG A 6 -9.33 -61.39 -19.48
CA ARG A 6 -8.78 -60.04 -19.42
C ARG A 6 -9.90 -59.02 -19.38
N ARG A 7 -10.21 -58.48 -18.18
CA ARG A 7 -11.14 -57.34 -18.06
C ARG A 7 -10.58 -56.11 -18.80
N PRO A 8 -11.43 -55.26 -19.43
CA PRO A 8 -10.97 -54.07 -20.15
C PRO A 8 -10.22 -53.08 -19.25
N ARG A 9 -9.22 -52.39 -19.82
CA ARG A 9 -8.59 -51.22 -19.17
C ARG A 9 -9.58 -50.07 -19.12
N HIS A 10 -10.19 -49.82 -17.96
CA HIS A 10 -10.73 -48.49 -17.68
C HIS A 10 -9.57 -47.50 -17.62
N THR A 11 -9.44 -46.69 -18.66
CA THR A 11 -8.69 -45.44 -18.61
C THR A 11 -9.36 -44.53 -17.58
N ARG A 12 -8.77 -44.43 -16.38
CA ARG A 12 -9.08 -43.34 -15.45
C ARG A 12 -8.60 -42.04 -16.09
N GLY A 13 -9.45 -41.43 -16.90
CA GLY A 13 -9.25 -40.07 -17.40
C GLY A 13 -9.07 -39.15 -16.21
N ASN A 14 -7.90 -38.52 -16.11
CA ASN A 14 -7.57 -37.61 -15.01
C ASN A 14 -8.61 -36.48 -14.96
N PRO A 15 -9.46 -36.37 -13.93
CA PRO A 15 -10.48 -35.34 -13.87
C PRO A 15 -9.77 -33.99 -13.75
N ARG A 16 -9.84 -33.20 -14.83
CA ARG A 16 -9.22 -31.87 -14.96
C ARG A 16 -9.56 -31.04 -13.71
N ASN A 17 -8.57 -30.79 -12.86
CA ASN A 17 -8.72 -29.98 -11.64
C ASN A 17 -9.24 -28.58 -12.01
N PRO A 18 -10.51 -28.24 -11.75
CA PRO A 18 -11.12 -27.06 -12.34
C PRO A 18 -11.17 -25.92 -11.32
N ARG A 19 -10.45 -24.83 -11.63
CA ARG A 19 -10.59 -23.49 -11.03
C ARG A 19 -10.26 -23.37 -9.53
N ASN A 20 -9.00 -23.05 -9.24
CA ASN A 20 -8.61 -22.29 -8.04
C ASN A 20 -7.20 -21.68 -8.25
N SER A 21 -6.95 -20.39 -8.06
CA SER A 21 -7.85 -19.22 -8.04
C SER A 21 -6.99 -18.01 -8.48
N HIS A 22 -7.34 -17.28 -9.54
CA HIS A 22 -6.48 -16.17 -10.01
C HIS A 22 -6.63 -14.93 -9.11
N ASP A 23 -7.80 -14.76 -8.50
CA ASP A 23 -8.19 -13.61 -7.66
C ASP A 23 -7.49 -13.60 -6.30
N GLY A 24 -7.13 -14.78 -5.78
CA GLY A 24 -6.39 -14.91 -4.52
C GLY A 24 -4.96 -14.37 -4.57
N LYS A 25 -4.41 -14.19 -5.78
CA LYS A 25 -3.07 -13.61 -5.98
C LYS A 25 -3.12 -12.08 -5.94
N SER A 26 -3.98 -11.47 -6.75
CA SER A 26 -4.12 -10.01 -6.83
C SER A 26 -4.48 -9.34 -5.50
N GLY A 27 -5.26 -10.01 -4.64
CA GLY A 27 -5.57 -9.57 -3.28
C GLY A 27 -4.36 -9.59 -2.34
N ARG A 28 -3.52 -10.65 -2.39
CA ARG A 28 -2.27 -10.71 -1.61
C ARG A 28 -1.28 -9.66 -2.09
N ASP A 29 -1.08 -9.57 -3.41
CA ASP A 29 -0.19 -8.60 -4.03
C ASP A 29 -0.64 -7.15 -3.72
N ARG A 30 -1.95 -6.92 -3.49
CA ARG A 30 -2.49 -5.63 -3.03
C ARG A 30 -2.10 -5.35 -1.57
N ALA A 31 -2.45 -6.25 -0.65
CA ALA A 31 -2.11 -6.09 0.77
C ALA A 31 -0.59 -5.92 1.03
N GLU A 32 0.26 -6.56 0.22
CA GLU A 32 1.72 -6.39 0.26
C GLU A 32 2.16 -4.99 -0.21
N ARG A 33 1.56 -4.45 -1.29
CA ARG A 33 1.78 -3.08 -1.78
C ARG A 33 1.19 -1.99 -0.89
N ASP A 34 0.17 -2.31 -0.10
CA ASP A 34 -0.43 -1.39 0.87
C ASP A 34 0.46 -1.33 2.12
N PHE A 35 0.86 -2.48 2.67
CA PHE A 35 1.82 -2.54 3.79
C PHE A 35 3.19 -1.92 3.45
N GLN A 36 3.72 -2.16 2.23
CA GLN A 36 4.95 -1.48 1.80
C GLN A 36 4.83 0.04 1.84
N ARG A 37 3.66 0.59 1.49
CA ARG A 37 3.41 2.04 1.43
C ARG A 37 3.25 2.66 2.81
N GLU A 38 2.56 1.97 3.71
CA GLU A 38 2.46 2.31 5.13
C GLU A 38 3.86 2.50 5.74
N ILE A 39 4.75 1.52 5.52
CA ILE A 39 6.13 1.58 6.02
C ILE A 39 6.96 2.66 5.32
N GLU A 40 6.82 2.85 4.00
CA GLU A 40 7.52 3.93 3.28
C GLU A 40 7.13 5.33 3.79
N MET A 41 5.85 5.57 4.13
CA MET A 41 5.41 6.84 4.75
C MET A 41 5.86 7.00 6.20
N ARG A 42 5.73 5.95 7.03
CA ARG A 42 6.17 6.00 8.44
C ARG A 42 7.67 6.28 8.54
N LEU A 43 8.47 5.77 7.60
CA LEU A 43 9.89 6.07 7.52
C LEU A 43 10.19 7.47 6.97
N GLN A 44 9.38 8.01 6.05
CA GLN A 44 9.53 9.40 5.60
C GLN A 44 9.30 10.40 6.76
N TYR A 45 8.15 10.31 7.45
CA TYR A 45 7.89 11.11 8.67
C TYR A 45 9.01 10.97 9.69
N PHE A 46 9.53 9.74 9.85
CA PHE A 46 10.60 9.48 10.79
C PHE A 46 11.89 10.18 10.40
N VAL A 47 12.28 10.32 9.13
CA VAL A 47 13.43 11.17 8.74
C VAL A 47 13.25 12.59 9.26
N GLU A 48 12.07 13.17 9.05
CA GLU A 48 11.75 14.58 9.25
C GLU A 48 11.53 14.98 10.73
N SER A 49 11.20 14.03 11.62
CA SER A 49 11.01 14.29 13.05
C SER A 49 12.32 14.45 13.85
N GLU A 50 12.24 14.92 15.10
CA GLU A 50 13.40 14.98 16.01
C GLU A 50 13.81 13.60 16.58
N GLU A 51 12.97 12.58 16.39
CA GLU A 51 13.19 11.25 16.97
C GLU A 51 14.40 10.54 16.38
N LYS A 52 15.05 9.71 17.21
CA LYS A 52 16.28 8.96 16.83
C LYS A 52 16.01 7.50 16.51
N GLU A 53 14.89 6.97 17.00
CA GLU A 53 14.47 5.59 16.81
C GLU A 53 12.95 5.51 16.62
N LEU A 54 12.50 4.63 15.72
CA LEU A 54 11.10 4.30 15.50
C LEU A 54 10.90 2.80 15.78
N GLU A 55 10.10 2.47 16.79
CA GLU A 55 9.63 1.11 17.03
C GLU A 55 8.29 0.87 16.29
N PHE A 56 8.19 -0.25 15.58
CA PHE A 56 6.98 -0.71 14.92
C PHE A 56 6.22 -1.73 15.78
N GLU A 57 4.97 -2.03 15.42
CA GLU A 57 4.15 -3.02 16.11
C GLU A 57 4.71 -4.45 15.96
N PRO A 58 4.45 -5.36 16.91
CA PRO A 58 4.73 -6.79 16.76
C PRO A 58 4.15 -7.36 15.46
N MET A 59 5.01 -7.99 14.66
CA MET A 59 4.64 -8.43 13.31
C MET A 59 5.45 -9.67 12.90
N ASN A 60 4.87 -10.50 12.03
CA ASN A 60 5.52 -11.73 11.58
C ASN A 60 6.82 -11.50 10.80
N SER A 61 7.66 -12.53 10.71
CA SER A 61 8.99 -12.48 10.07
C SER A 61 9.00 -11.99 8.62
N PHE A 62 7.93 -12.22 7.84
CA PHE A 62 7.78 -11.69 6.49
C PHE A 62 7.61 -10.16 6.51
N LYS A 63 6.69 -9.63 7.34
CA LYS A 63 6.52 -8.19 7.53
C LYS A 63 7.82 -7.53 8.05
N ARG A 64 8.47 -8.12 9.06
CA ARG A 64 9.76 -7.60 9.59
C ARG A 64 10.84 -7.51 8.51
N ARG A 65 10.95 -8.52 7.63
CA ARG A 65 11.86 -8.50 6.48
C ARG A 65 11.56 -7.35 5.51
N HIS A 66 10.28 -6.99 5.30
CA HIS A 66 9.92 -5.84 4.48
C HIS A 66 10.37 -4.53 5.13
N VAL A 67 10.15 -4.32 6.43
CA VAL A 67 10.66 -3.14 7.15
C VAL A 67 12.19 -3.02 7.03
N HIS A 68 12.92 -4.11 7.28
CA HIS A 68 14.39 -4.14 7.13
C HIS A 68 14.88 -3.86 5.69
N ASN A 69 14.09 -4.23 4.67
CA ASN A 69 14.44 -3.93 3.27
C ASN A 69 14.19 -2.44 2.93
N ILE A 70 13.12 -1.84 3.47
CA ILE A 70 12.75 -0.45 3.19
C ILE A 70 13.66 0.50 3.97
N ALA A 71 13.92 0.25 5.26
CA ALA A 71 14.85 1.05 6.09
C ALA A 71 16.23 1.24 5.43
N LYS A 72 16.74 0.21 4.75
CA LYS A 72 17.99 0.28 3.97
C LYS A 72 17.95 1.27 2.80
N THR A 73 16.78 1.56 2.23
CA THR A 73 16.65 2.58 1.17
C THR A 73 16.66 4.00 1.72
N PHE A 74 16.47 4.18 3.03
CA PHE A 74 16.62 5.45 3.74
C PHE A 74 17.98 5.57 4.46
N ASN A 75 18.93 4.65 4.19
CA ASN A 75 20.23 4.51 4.87
C ASN A 75 20.14 4.33 6.41
N MET A 76 19.02 3.83 6.91
CA MET A 76 18.78 3.62 8.35
C MET A 76 19.27 2.24 8.82
N GLU A 77 19.71 2.15 10.08
CA GLU A 77 19.92 0.87 10.75
C GLU A 77 18.59 0.29 11.24
N SER A 78 18.49 -1.04 11.38
CA SER A 78 17.23 -1.67 11.84
C SER A 78 17.44 -3.03 12.49
N TYR A 79 16.71 -3.28 13.59
CA TYR A 79 16.90 -4.42 14.49
C TYR A 79 15.57 -5.11 14.83
N SER A 80 15.48 -6.43 14.70
CA SER A 80 14.31 -7.21 15.12
C SER A 80 14.39 -7.56 16.62
N ARG A 81 13.67 -6.81 17.47
CA ARG A 81 13.67 -6.91 18.94
C ARG A 81 12.48 -7.72 19.49
N GLY A 82 12.63 -8.26 20.70
CA GLY A 82 11.63 -9.09 21.37
C GLY A 82 11.52 -10.52 20.80
N ASP A 83 10.73 -11.35 21.48
CA ASP A 83 10.47 -12.76 21.13
C ASP A 83 9.05 -12.96 20.56
N GLU A 84 8.85 -14.02 19.77
CA GLU A 84 7.54 -14.30 19.17
C GLU A 84 6.50 -14.63 20.26
N PRO A 85 5.25 -14.11 20.20
CA PRO A 85 4.65 -13.34 19.12
C PRO A 85 4.82 -11.81 19.26
N ALA A 86 5.46 -11.32 20.32
CA ALA A 86 5.68 -9.89 20.58
C ALA A 86 6.82 -9.27 19.75
N ARG A 87 7.43 -10.04 18.84
CA ARG A 87 8.64 -9.66 18.11
C ARG A 87 8.37 -8.60 17.05
N TYR A 88 9.09 -7.49 17.14
CA TYR A 88 8.87 -6.26 16.37
C TYR A 88 10.18 -5.81 15.69
N VAL A 89 10.17 -4.63 15.06
CA VAL A 89 11.36 -3.99 14.47
C VAL A 89 11.52 -2.58 15.05
N ALA A 90 12.74 -2.24 15.47
CA ALA A 90 13.18 -0.87 15.70
C ALA A 90 14.04 -0.40 14.52
N VAL A 91 13.90 0.86 14.11
CA VAL A 91 14.68 1.49 13.03
C VAL A 91 15.34 2.76 13.58
N VAL A 92 16.63 2.94 13.32
CA VAL A 92 17.48 3.97 13.96
C VAL A 92 18.11 4.87 12.90
N LYS A 93 18.14 6.19 13.18
CA LYS A 93 18.80 7.17 12.30
C LYS A 93 20.32 7.05 12.34
N THR A 94 20.91 7.17 11.16
CA THR A 94 22.36 7.27 10.91
C THR A 94 22.73 8.69 10.47
N ALA A 95 24.02 9.01 10.42
CA ALA A 95 24.49 10.26 9.81
C ALA A 95 24.27 10.34 8.29
N GLU A 96 23.92 9.22 7.65
CA GLU A 96 23.64 9.13 6.20
C GLU A 96 22.14 9.04 5.89
N THR A 97 21.28 9.12 6.92
CA THR A 97 19.83 8.94 6.78
C THR A 97 19.20 10.07 5.96
N GLU A 98 18.60 9.71 4.84
CA GLU A 98 17.91 10.64 3.93
C GLU A 98 16.70 9.97 3.28
N VAL A 99 15.74 10.79 2.81
CA VAL A 99 14.66 10.31 1.94
C VAL A 99 15.28 9.94 0.58
N PRO A 100 15.14 8.69 0.08
CA PRO A 100 15.83 8.24 -1.13
C PRO A 100 15.47 9.09 -2.36
N LYS A 101 16.48 9.75 -2.92
CA LYS A 101 16.36 10.69 -4.06
C LYS A 101 15.77 10.10 -5.35
N THR A 102 15.54 8.78 -5.40
CA THR A 102 14.95 8.05 -6.54
C THR A 102 13.60 7.39 -6.26
N ARG A 103 12.69 8.08 -5.56
CA ARG A 103 11.25 7.98 -5.84
C ARG A 103 10.63 9.38 -5.86
N LYS A 104 10.27 9.88 -7.05
CA LYS A 104 9.29 10.97 -7.16
C LYS A 104 8.02 10.51 -6.43
N PRO A 105 7.35 11.35 -5.63
CA PRO A 105 6.08 10.96 -4.99
C PRO A 105 5.15 10.43 -6.07
N ARG A 106 4.51 9.28 -5.80
CA ARG A 106 3.68 8.61 -6.81
C ARG A 106 2.53 9.54 -7.15
N LYS A 107 2.58 10.14 -8.34
CA LYS A 107 1.49 10.94 -8.89
C LYS A 107 0.29 10.04 -9.08
N TRP A 108 -0.60 10.02 -8.09
CA TRP A 108 -1.81 9.23 -8.11
C TRP A 108 -2.66 9.62 -9.31
N ASP A 109 -2.92 8.63 -10.17
CA ASP A 109 -3.71 8.79 -11.37
C ASP A 109 -4.54 7.52 -11.53
N PHE A 110 -5.86 7.67 -11.44
CA PHE A 110 -6.82 6.58 -11.54
C PHE A 110 -7.46 6.52 -12.94
N GLY A 111 -6.82 7.18 -13.93
CA GLY A 111 -7.29 7.20 -15.32
C GLY A 111 -8.64 7.90 -15.45
N THR A 112 -9.63 7.19 -15.98
CA THR A 112 -11.00 7.71 -16.17
C THR A 112 -11.95 7.40 -15.01
N GLN A 113 -11.46 6.84 -13.89
CA GLN A 113 -12.27 6.55 -12.72
C GLN A 113 -12.65 7.85 -11.98
N SER A 114 -13.94 8.16 -11.87
CA SER A 114 -14.46 9.13 -10.91
C SER A 114 -14.90 8.47 -9.60
N PHE A 115 -14.94 9.27 -8.55
CA PHE A 115 -15.38 8.90 -7.21
C PHE A 115 -16.59 9.78 -6.85
N PRO A 116 -17.78 9.20 -6.57
CA PRO A 116 -18.96 9.96 -6.20
C PRO A 116 -18.84 10.47 -4.76
N ILE A 117 -19.27 11.70 -4.53
CA ILE A 117 -19.19 12.38 -3.23
C ILE A 117 -20.46 13.21 -2.96
N HIS A 118 -20.66 13.52 -1.68
CA HIS A 118 -21.81 14.28 -1.20
C HIS A 118 -21.32 15.54 -0.48
N PRO A 119 -20.89 16.59 -1.21
CA PRO A 119 -20.59 17.89 -0.61
C PRO A 119 -21.81 18.45 0.12
N GLY A 120 -21.58 19.15 1.22
CA GLY A 120 -22.61 20.00 1.85
C GLY A 120 -22.83 21.29 1.05
N GLN A 121 -23.72 22.16 1.54
CA GLN A 121 -23.97 23.47 0.91
C GLN A 121 -22.72 24.38 0.81
N GLY A 122 -21.70 24.14 1.65
CA GLY A 122 -20.41 24.84 1.59
C GLY A 122 -19.28 24.03 0.93
N GLY A 123 -19.58 22.91 0.27
CA GLY A 123 -18.58 21.96 -0.23
C GLY A 123 -18.08 20.99 0.85
N VAL A 124 -16.96 20.33 0.55
CA VAL A 124 -16.14 19.53 1.47
C VAL A 124 -14.67 19.71 1.12
N HIS A 125 -13.82 20.04 2.10
CA HIS A 125 -12.37 20.16 1.90
C HIS A 125 -11.76 18.75 1.94
N LEU A 126 -11.25 18.28 0.81
CA LEU A 126 -10.62 16.96 0.68
C LEU A 126 -9.10 17.09 0.53
N ALA A 127 -8.39 16.09 1.04
CA ALA A 127 -6.95 15.91 0.90
C ALA A 127 -6.64 14.55 0.26
N LEU A 128 -5.74 14.57 -0.72
CA LEU A 128 -5.11 13.39 -1.30
C LEU A 128 -3.77 13.20 -0.58
N LYS A 129 -3.66 12.19 0.27
CA LYS A 129 -2.42 11.92 1.03
C LYS A 129 -1.37 11.18 0.17
N LEU A 130 -0.11 11.18 0.60
CA LEU A 130 1.00 10.51 -0.10
C LEU A 130 0.74 9.01 -0.39
N ASP A 131 -0.06 8.33 0.43
CA ASP A 131 -0.46 6.93 0.22
C ASP A 131 -1.54 6.71 -0.86
N GLY A 132 -2.16 7.78 -1.35
CA GLY A 132 -3.29 7.75 -2.28
C GLY A 132 -4.65 7.57 -1.62
N SER A 133 -4.74 7.68 -0.28
CA SER A 133 -6.01 7.85 0.42
C SER A 133 -6.60 9.24 0.13
N ILE A 134 -7.93 9.33 0.20
CA ILE A 134 -8.69 10.57 0.05
C ILE A 134 -9.49 10.75 1.34
N GLU A 135 -9.16 11.76 2.11
CA GLU A 135 -9.80 12.05 3.40
C GLU A 135 -10.27 13.52 3.47
N MET A 136 -10.97 13.90 4.53
CA MET A 136 -11.20 15.32 4.80
C MET A 136 -9.87 15.99 5.20
N PHE A 137 -9.58 17.16 4.63
CA PHE A 137 -8.37 17.90 4.94
C PHE A 137 -8.32 18.33 6.42
N ARG A 138 -7.12 18.28 7.00
CA ARG A 138 -6.79 18.81 8.32
C ARG A 138 -5.42 19.48 8.24
N GLU A 139 -5.24 20.59 8.94
CA GLU A 139 -3.95 21.30 8.97
C GLU A 139 -2.84 20.45 9.65
N GLU A 140 -3.22 19.52 10.55
CA GLU A 140 -2.32 18.57 11.23
C GLU A 140 -1.72 17.50 10.29
N ASP A 141 -2.35 17.25 9.13
CA ASP A 141 -1.92 16.25 8.15
C ASP A 141 -1.05 16.85 7.02
N LYS A 142 -0.87 18.17 7.01
CA LYS A 142 -0.45 18.97 5.83
C LYS A 142 0.79 18.47 5.12
N ASP A 143 1.81 18.04 5.86
CA ASP A 143 3.09 17.58 5.29
C ASP A 143 2.98 16.21 4.58
N TYR A 144 1.88 15.46 4.80
CA TYR A 144 1.51 14.25 4.05
C TYR A 144 0.58 14.52 2.85
N VAL A 145 0.20 15.76 2.58
CA VAL A 145 -0.79 16.07 1.53
C VAL A 145 -0.10 16.26 0.19
N LEU A 146 -0.43 15.42 -0.79
CA LEU A 146 0.02 15.56 -2.18
C LEU A 146 -0.73 16.67 -2.91
N ASP A 147 -2.02 16.81 -2.63
CA ASP A 147 -2.91 17.89 -3.11
C ASP A 147 -4.16 18.01 -2.23
N HIS A 148 -4.75 19.21 -2.13
CA HIS A 148 -6.02 19.41 -1.42
C HIS A 148 -6.93 20.42 -2.14
N ALA A 149 -8.24 20.15 -2.14
CA ALA A 149 -9.22 20.96 -2.83
C ALA A 149 -10.45 21.21 -1.94
N MET A 150 -11.06 22.40 -2.08
CA MET A 150 -12.43 22.62 -1.64
C MET A 150 -13.37 22.13 -2.75
N VAL A 151 -14.13 21.09 -2.45
CA VAL A 151 -14.88 20.33 -3.46
C VAL A 151 -16.37 20.57 -3.32
N THR A 152 -17.00 21.09 -4.37
CA THR A 152 -18.43 21.43 -4.44
C THR A 152 -19.21 20.59 -5.45
N ALA A 153 -18.52 19.81 -6.30
CA ALA A 153 -19.16 18.88 -7.23
C ALA A 153 -19.56 17.55 -6.57
N HIS A 154 -20.48 16.80 -7.20
CA HIS A 154 -20.90 15.46 -6.74
C HIS A 154 -19.98 14.31 -7.19
N GLU A 155 -18.94 14.60 -7.95
CA GLU A 155 -17.89 13.64 -8.30
C GLU A 155 -16.51 14.33 -8.37
N ILE A 156 -15.46 13.54 -8.11
CA ILE A 156 -14.06 13.94 -8.32
C ILE A 156 -13.32 12.88 -9.16
N ARG A 157 -12.20 13.28 -9.75
CA ARG A 157 -11.18 12.37 -10.31
C ARG A 157 -9.84 12.66 -9.67
N ILE A 158 -8.98 11.63 -9.57
CA ILE A 158 -7.60 11.78 -9.10
C ILE A 158 -6.66 11.56 -10.28
N ARG A 159 -5.92 12.61 -10.66
CA ARG A 159 -5.14 12.70 -11.91
C ARG A 159 -3.78 13.34 -11.67
N ASN A 160 -2.70 12.71 -12.11
CA ASN A 160 -1.32 13.19 -11.98
C ASN A 160 -0.91 13.71 -10.58
N GLY A 161 -1.53 13.19 -9.52
CA GLY A 161 -1.35 13.62 -8.12
C GLY A 161 -2.23 14.78 -7.67
N LYS A 162 -3.32 15.09 -8.38
CA LYS A 162 -4.30 16.14 -8.01
C LYS A 162 -5.71 15.60 -7.82
N ILE A 163 -6.50 16.28 -7.00
CA ILE A 163 -7.96 16.20 -6.94
C ILE A 163 -8.53 17.13 -8.03
N LEU A 164 -9.37 16.60 -8.93
CA LEU A 164 -10.03 17.37 -9.98
C LEU A 164 -11.55 17.24 -9.91
N GLN A 165 -12.25 18.30 -10.28
CA GLN A 165 -13.71 18.44 -10.37
C GLN A 165 -14.18 18.65 -11.82
N PRO A 166 -15.47 18.37 -12.13
CA PRO A 166 -16.06 18.70 -13.42
C PRO A 166 -15.86 20.18 -13.80
N GLY A 167 -15.21 20.42 -14.94
CA GLY A 167 -14.85 21.75 -15.43
C GLY A 167 -13.38 22.14 -15.26
N GLU A 168 -12.59 21.37 -14.50
CA GLU A 168 -11.15 21.57 -14.37
C GLU A 168 -10.36 20.83 -15.47
N GLU A 169 -9.17 21.34 -15.82
CA GLU A 169 -8.35 20.77 -16.89
C GLU A 169 -7.85 19.36 -16.54
N GLY A 170 -8.20 18.37 -17.37
CA GLY A 170 -7.75 16.98 -17.22
C GLY A 170 -8.69 16.06 -16.44
N PHE A 171 -9.88 16.56 -16.05
CA PHE A 171 -11.01 15.76 -15.57
C PHE A 171 -11.48 14.77 -16.65
#